data_AF-A0AA39Q339-F1
#
_entry.id   AF-A0AA39Q339-F1
#
_cell.length_a   1.000
_cell.length_b   1.000
_cell.length_c   1.000
_cell.angle_alpha   90.00
_cell.angle_beta   90.00
_cell.angle_gamma   90.00
#
_symmetry.space_group_name_H-M   'P 1'
#
loop_
_entity.id
_entity.type
_entity.pdbx_description
1 polymer ?
#
loop_
_entity_poly.entity_id
_entity_poly.type
_entity_poly.pdbx_seq_one_letter_code
_entity_poly.pdbx_strand_id
1 'polypeptide(L)' 'MTLKAISLRIQLNHQSLKCPVPIPCHVKLQILHMTGIHDVAIDYCGCEQQIPQHIQLL' A
#
# COMPACT_ATOMS: atom_id res chain seq x y z
N MET A 1 8.79 -8.34 -17.44
CA MET A 1 8.91 -8.47 -15.97
C MET A 1 7.98 -7.44 -15.33
N THR A 2 6.98 -7.87 -14.56
CA THR A 2 6.07 -6.96 -13.84
C THR A 2 6.41 -7.00 -12.35
N LEU A 3 6.18 -5.91 -11.62
CA LEU A 3 6.41 -5.84 -10.16
C LEU A 3 5.57 -6.87 -9.38
N LYS A 4 4.56 -7.46 -10.03
CA LYS A 4 3.74 -8.57 -9.53
C LYS A 4 4.54 -9.83 -9.22
N ALA A 5 5.65 -10.08 -9.93
CA ALA A 5 6.51 -11.24 -9.71
C ALA A 5 7.28 -11.19 -8.37
N ILE A 6 7.33 -10.01 -7.73
CA ILE A 6 8.14 -9.77 -6.53
C ILE A 6 7.28 -9.67 -5.25
N SER A 7 5.96 -9.89 -5.35
CA SER A 7 5.01 -9.75 -4.22
C SER A 7 5.24 -8.46 -3.41
N LEU A 8 5.50 -7.35 -4.10
CA LEU A 8 5.81 -6.08 -3.47
C LEU A 8 4.60 -5.60 -2.66
N ARG A 9 4.83 -5.36 -1.37
CA ARG A 9 3.87 -4.81 -0.43
C ARG A 9 4.32 -3.43 0.03
N ILE A 10 3.44 -2.45 -0.06
CA ILE A 10 3.71 -1.06 0.33
C ILE A 10 2.92 -0.75 1.60
N GLN A 11 3.62 -0.36 2.66
CA GLN A 11 3.01 0.12 3.91
C GLN A 11 2.86 1.65 3.85
N LEU A 12 1.64 2.15 4.04
CA LEU A 12 1.35 3.59 4.08
C LEU A 12 1.19 4.11 5.51
N ASN A 13 1.49 5.40 5.69
CA ASN A 13 1.25 6.19 6.91
C ASN A 13 1.81 5.56 8.21
N HIS A 14 2.90 4.81 8.12
CA HIS A 14 3.64 4.31 9.27
C HIS A 14 5.10 4.75 9.16
N GLN A 15 5.65 5.33 10.24
CA GLN A 15 6.99 5.92 10.21
C GLN A 15 8.11 4.86 10.16
N SER A 16 7.80 3.63 10.58
CA SER A 16 8.71 2.49 10.52
C SER A 16 8.42 1.60 9.29
N LEU A 17 9.37 0.72 8.95
CA LEU A 17 9.27 -0.20 7.81
C LEU A 17 8.15 -1.24 7.94
N LYS A 18 7.63 -1.48 9.14
CA LYS A 18 6.59 -2.48 9.42
C LYS A 18 5.58 -1.91 10.42
N CYS A 19 4.31 -1.92 10.04
CA CYS A 19 3.23 -1.59 10.96
C CYS A 19 2.88 -2.82 11.82
N PRO A 20 2.65 -2.67 13.14
CA PRO A 20 2.16 -3.75 13.99
C PRO A 20 0.69 -4.09 13.73
N VAL A 21 -0.08 -3.15 13.15
CA VAL A 21 -1.51 -3.31 12.84
C VAL A 21 -1.77 -2.90 11.37
N PRO A 22 -1.26 -3.67 10.39
CA PRO A 22 -1.49 -3.37 8.98
C PRO A 22 -2.94 -3.68 8.60
N ILE A 23 -3.60 -2.75 7.90
CA ILE A 23 -4.95 -2.92 7.38
C ILE A 23 -4.87 -3.06 5.85
N PRO A 24 -5.32 -4.16 5.24
CA PRO A 24 -5.22 -4.35 3.80
C PRO A 24 -6.02 -3.27 3.05
N CYS A 25 -5.40 -2.71 2.01
CA CYS A 25 -6.05 -1.80 1.08
C CYS A 25 -7.04 -2.52 0.17
N HIS A 26 -7.89 -1.75 -0.51
CA HIS A 26 -8.80 -2.26 -1.51
C HIS A 26 -8.07 -3.11 -2.57
N VAL A 27 -8.61 -4.29 -2.84
CA VAL A 27 -8.00 -5.39 -3.61
C VAL A 27 -7.71 -5.07 -5.09
N LYS A 28 -8.21 -3.93 -5.59
CA LYS A 28 -8.10 -3.51 -7.01
C LYS A 28 -7.25 -2.26 -7.21
N LEU A 29 -6.31 -1.97 -6.32
CA LEU A 29 -5.43 -0.83 -6.52
C LEU A 29 -4.33 -1.19 -7.52
N GLN A 30 -4.28 -0.44 -8.62
CA GLN A 30 -3.32 -0.61 -9.69
C GLN A 30 -2.46 0.63 -9.83
N ILE A 31 -1.14 0.45 -9.87
CA ILE A 31 -0.19 1.54 -10.08
C ILE A 31 0.04 1.69 -11.58
N LEU A 32 -0.37 2.83 -12.14
CA LEU A 32 -0.02 3.21 -13.50
C LEU A 32 1.34 3.90 -13.49
N HIS A 33 2.31 3.30 -14.18
CA HIS A 33 3.63 3.86 -14.41
C HIS A 33 3.89 3.98 -15.92
N MET A 34 4.88 4.78 -16.33
CA MET A 34 5.30 4.89 -17.74
C MET A 34 5.66 3.54 -18.38
N THR A 35 5.93 2.52 -17.56
CA THR A 35 6.24 1.15 -17.97
C THR A 35 5.04 0.21 -18.00
N GLY A 36 3.83 0.69 -17.69
CA GLY A 36 2.58 -0.08 -17.69
C GLY A 36 1.84 -0.07 -16.36
N ILE A 37 0.81 -0.92 -16.28
CA ILE A 37 -0.04 -1.09 -15.10
C ILE A 37 0.54 -2.22 -14.23
N HIS A 38 0.69 -1.95 -12.93
CA HIS A 38 1.21 -2.91 -11.95
C HIS A 38 0.19 -3.16 -10.85
N ASP A 39 -0.10 -4.44 -10.59
CA ASP A 39 -0.85 -4.85 -9.41
C ASP A 39 0.11 -4.94 -8.22
N VAL A 40 -0.12 -4.10 -7.19
CA VAL A 40 0.72 -4.04 -5.98
C VAL A 40 -0.18 -4.15 -4.76
N ALA A 41 0.28 -4.89 -3.74
CA ALA A 41 -0.43 -4.97 -2.48
C ALA A 41 -0.09 -3.74 -1.63
N ILE A 42 -1.11 -3.08 -1.10
CA ILE A 42 -0.96 -1.92 -0.21
C ILE A 42 -1.58 -2.26 1.14
N ASP A 43 -0.90 -1.87 2.21
CA ASP A 43 -1.38 -1.98 3.58
C ASP A 43 -1.39 -0.58 4.21
N TYR A 44 -2.52 -0.15 4.76
CA TYR A 44 -2.67 1.07 5.55
C TYR A 44 -2.16 0.86 6.98
N CYS A 45 -1.78 1.96 7.63
CA CYS A 45 -1.47 1.95 9.04
C CYS A 45 -2.77 1.98 9.86
N GLY A 46 -2.96 0.99 10.73
CA GLY A 46 -4.09 0.89 11.67
C GLY A 46 -3.74 1.25 13.12
N CYS A 47 -2.59 1.86 13.38
CA CYS A 47 -2.21 2.29 14.72
C CYS A 47 -3.10 3.44 15.25
N GLU A 48 -3.01 3.74 16.55
CA GLU A 48 -3.85 4.75 17.22
C GLU A 48 -3.80 6.16 16.60
N GLN A 49 -2.69 6.52 15.93
CA GLN A 49 -2.51 7.80 15.21
C GLN A 49 -2.82 7.71 13.71
N GLN A 50 -3.63 6.74 13.28
CA GLN A 50 -3.98 6.63 11.86
C GLN A 50 -4.78 7.84 11.38
N ILE A 51 -4.44 8.35 10.21
CA ILE A 51 -5.32 9.25 9.45
C ILE A 51 -6.31 8.39 8.64
N PRO A 52 -7.48 8.94 8.24
CA PRO A 52 -8.45 8.21 7.41
C PRO A 52 -7.81 7.56 6.17
N GLN A 53 -8.24 6.34 5.81
CA GLN A 53 -7.66 5.57 4.69
C GLN A 53 -7.64 6.34 3.36
N HIS A 54 -8.66 7.16 3.10
CA HIS A 54 -8.73 7.98 1.90
C HIS A 54 -7.68 9.10 1.86
N ILE A 55 -7.13 9.51 3.01
CA ILE A 55 -6.04 10.49 3.13
C ILE A 55 -4.68 9.80 3.07
N GLN A 56 -4.56 8.56 3.53
CA GLN A 56 -3.30 7.79 3.43
C GLN A 56 -2.86 7.55 1.98
N LEU A 57 -3.79 7.70 1.03
CA LEU A 57 -3.59 7.51 -0.42
C LEU A 57 -3.52 8.81 -1.22
N LEU A 58 -3.57 9.98 -0.56
CA LEU A 58 -3.44 11.29 -1.22
C LEU A 58 -1.98 11.65 -1.49
#